data_AF-A0A6P1E9H3-F1
#
_entry.id   AF-A0A6P1E9H3-F1
#
_cell.length_a   1.000
_cell.length_b   1.000
_cell.length_c   1.000
_cell.angle_alpha   90.00
_cell.angle_beta   90.00
_cell.angle_gamma   90.00
#
_symmetry.space_group_name_H-M   'P 1'
#
loop_
_entity.id
_entity.type
_entity.pdbx_description
1 polymer ?
#
loop_
_entity_poly.entity_id
_entity_poly.type
_entity_poly.pdbx_seq_one_letter_code
_entity_poly.pdbx_strand_id
1 'polypeptide(L)'
;METDDKKREFILSYLETQPNQVNLKVVRQLIEFSKNNNYAAPDILYELMLMDQTHEKILTATFDLDFVDGVKLFNNKADRWLTDRGQKYLQSLKLQESQSIHSNLDPGNAGDTDTAYDGYLTQLIACKDKMQTEADKVTLQEFTIDLRHLLTDSKKLEEGALNKFQPFIERNWRDLSTPMTPILVELSRRFLFAMAYDA
;
A
#
# COMPACT_ATOMS: atom_id res chain seq x y z
N MET A 1 9.63 12.96 0.58
CA MET A 1 8.99 12.37 1.76
C MET A 1 10.05 11.57 2.49
N GLU A 2 10.14 11.71 3.81
CA GLU A 2 11.14 10.96 4.59
C GLU A 2 10.80 9.46 4.59
N THR A 3 11.81 8.60 4.74
CA THR A 3 11.63 7.13 4.71
C THR A 3 10.64 6.64 5.77
N ASP A 4 10.61 7.32 6.92
CA ASP A 4 9.69 6.99 8.00
C ASP A 4 8.25 7.43 7.72
N ASP A 5 8.04 8.54 7.00
CA ASP A 5 6.71 8.95 6.54
C ASP A 5 6.11 7.95 5.55
N LYS A 6 6.91 7.39 4.63
CA LYS A 6 6.46 6.32 3.70
C LYS A 6 6.06 5.05 4.45
N LYS A 7 6.85 4.67 5.46
CA LYS A 7 6.58 3.51 6.32
C LYS A 7 5.31 3.72 7.14
N ARG A 8 5.13 4.91 7.73
CA ARG A 8 3.92 5.29 8.47
C ARG A 8 2.69 5.32 7.57
N GLU A 9 2.80 5.85 6.37
CA GLU A 9 1.71 5.83 5.38
C GLU A 9 1.29 4.40 5.02
N PHE A 10 2.26 3.51 4.77
CA PHE A 10 2.01 2.09 4.52
C PHE A 10 1.25 1.44 5.69
N ILE A 11 1.73 1.62 6.93
CA ILE A 11 1.11 1.07 8.13
C ILE A 11 -0.32 1.59 8.28
N LEU A 12 -0.51 2.91 8.23
CA LEU A 12 -1.80 3.55 8.47
C LEU A 12 -2.81 3.23 7.36
N SER A 13 -2.37 3.19 6.10
CA SER A 13 -3.21 2.77 4.97
C SER A 13 -3.69 1.34 5.14
N TYR A 14 -2.81 0.43 5.57
CA TYR A 14 -3.20 -0.96 5.82
C TYR A 14 -4.22 -1.06 6.96
N LEU A 15 -3.97 -0.39 8.09
CA LEU A 15 -4.86 -0.43 9.25
C LEU A 15 -6.23 0.22 8.97
N GLU A 16 -6.30 1.23 8.12
CA GLU A 16 -7.55 1.86 7.66
C GLU A 16 -8.46 0.87 6.93
N THR A 17 -7.90 -0.17 6.28
CA THR A 17 -8.69 -1.21 5.59
C THR A 17 -9.30 -2.27 6.52
N GLN A 18 -9.01 -2.24 7.83
CA GLN A 18 -9.39 -3.28 8.78
C GLN A 18 -10.37 -2.78 9.86
N PRO A 19 -11.58 -2.30 9.47
CA PRO A 19 -12.57 -1.82 10.44
C PRO A 19 -13.05 -2.96 11.35
N ASN A 20 -13.36 -2.64 12.60
CA ASN A 20 -13.82 -3.56 13.65
C ASN A 20 -12.83 -4.68 14.01
N GLN A 21 -11.58 -4.62 13.54
CA GLN A 21 -10.58 -5.65 13.75
C GLN A 21 -9.33 -5.10 14.44
N VAL A 22 -9.51 -4.36 15.54
CA VAL A 22 -8.40 -3.90 16.39
C VAL A 22 -7.91 -5.06 17.27
N ASN A 23 -7.05 -5.91 16.70
CA ASN A 23 -6.54 -7.11 17.36
C ASN A 23 -5.13 -7.49 16.86
N LEU A 24 -4.47 -8.40 17.58
CA LEU A 24 -3.12 -8.88 17.27
C LEU A 24 -3.02 -9.62 15.93
N LYS A 25 -4.12 -10.19 15.42
CA LYS A 25 -4.08 -10.90 14.13
C LYS A 25 -3.79 -9.93 12.99
N VAL A 26 -4.42 -8.75 12.99
CA VAL A 26 -4.18 -7.71 12.00
C VAL A 26 -2.74 -7.19 12.07
N VAL A 27 -2.18 -7.04 13.27
CA VAL A 27 -0.77 -6.63 13.43
C VAL A 27 0.19 -7.68 12.87
N ARG A 28 -0.06 -8.97 13.12
CA ARG A 28 0.75 -10.06 12.53
C ARG A 28 0.66 -10.07 11.01
N GLN A 29 -0.53 -9.85 10.46
CA GLN A 29 -0.70 -9.75 9.01
C GLN A 29 0.05 -8.55 8.44
N LEU A 30 -0.04 -7.38 9.08
CA LEU A 30 0.74 -6.19 8.70
C LEU A 30 2.25 -6.47 8.65
N ILE A 31 2.79 -7.20 9.64
CA ILE A 31 4.21 -7.59 9.64
C ILE A 31 4.55 -8.55 8.49
N GLU A 32 3.67 -9.49 8.17
CA GLU A 32 3.88 -10.35 7.00
C GLU A 32 3.83 -9.53 5.70
N PHE A 33 2.92 -8.56 5.59
CA PHE A 33 2.83 -7.65 4.45
C PHE A 33 4.01 -6.68 4.35
N SER A 34 4.62 -6.31 5.48
CA SER A 34 5.75 -5.38 5.50
C SER A 34 7.00 -5.97 4.88
N LYS A 35 7.19 -7.28 4.97
CA LYS A 35 8.29 -8.01 4.32
C LYS A 35 8.29 -7.80 2.79
N ASN A 36 7.10 -7.70 2.20
CA ASN A 36 6.94 -7.47 0.76
C ASN A 36 7.31 -6.04 0.33
N ASN A 37 7.44 -5.11 1.29
CA ASN A 37 7.81 -3.72 1.06
C ASN A 37 9.20 -3.41 1.64
N ASN A 38 10.01 -4.45 1.87
CA ASN A 38 11.36 -4.37 2.44
C ASN A 38 11.43 -3.67 3.81
N TYR A 39 10.33 -3.70 4.58
CA TYR A 39 10.29 -3.17 5.95
C TYR A 39 10.50 -4.29 6.95
N ALA A 40 11.51 -4.15 7.81
CA ALA A 40 11.79 -5.12 8.85
C ALA A 40 10.70 -5.08 9.94
N ALA A 41 10.36 -6.24 10.47
CA ALA A 41 9.35 -6.37 11.52
C ALA A 41 9.61 -5.48 12.75
N PRO A 42 10.87 -5.35 13.25
CA PRO A 42 11.17 -4.43 14.35
C PRO A 42 10.84 -2.97 14.04
N ASP A 43 11.07 -2.52 12.80
CA ASP A 43 10.82 -1.13 12.40
C ASP A 43 9.31 -0.84 12.36
N ILE A 44 8.51 -1.78 11.87
CA ILE A 44 7.05 -1.66 11.88
C ILE A 44 6.52 -1.61 13.30
N LEU A 45 7.03 -2.47 14.18
CA LEU A 45 6.62 -2.52 15.58
C LEU A 45 7.01 -1.25 16.34
N TYR A 46 8.20 -0.73 16.05
CA TYR A 46 8.66 0.54 16.60
C TYR A 46 7.74 1.70 16.17
N GLU A 47 7.40 1.80 14.88
CA GLU A 47 6.47 2.83 14.41
C GLU A 47 5.06 2.68 15.00
N LEU A 48 4.55 1.44 15.13
CA LEU A 48 3.26 1.19 15.77
C LEU A 48 3.25 1.66 17.23
N MET A 49 4.35 1.47 17.96
CA MET A 49 4.51 1.95 19.33
C MET A 49 4.53 3.48 19.39
N LEU A 50 5.29 4.14 18.51
CA LEU A 50 5.33 5.60 18.43
C LEU A 50 3.97 6.21 18.09
N MET A 51 3.24 5.59 17.17
CA MET A 51 1.93 6.06 16.73
C MET A 51 0.78 5.76 17.71
N ASP A 52 1.05 5.02 18.79
CA ASP A 52 0.02 4.51 19.70
C ASP A 52 -0.72 5.59 20.50
N GLN A 53 -1.72 5.16 21.29
CA GLN A 53 -2.54 6.09 22.08
C GLN A 53 -1.77 6.82 23.21
N THR A 54 -0.64 6.28 23.68
CA THR A 54 0.14 6.86 24.77
C THR A 54 1.21 7.85 24.29
N HIS A 55 1.67 7.70 23.05
CA HIS A 55 2.70 8.53 22.44
C HIS A 55 2.10 9.59 21.51
N GLU A 56 1.97 9.31 20.21
CA GLU A 56 1.53 10.31 19.22
C GLU A 56 0.00 10.43 19.07
N LYS A 57 -0.77 9.49 19.63
CA LYS A 57 -2.24 9.46 19.58
C LYS A 57 -2.80 9.36 18.16
N ILE A 58 -2.06 8.72 17.26
CA ILE A 58 -2.48 8.46 15.88
C ILE A 58 -3.38 7.22 15.85
N LEU A 59 -3.02 6.19 16.64
CA LEU A 59 -3.78 4.96 16.78
C LEU A 59 -4.61 4.96 18.06
N THR A 60 -5.70 4.19 18.04
CA THR A 60 -6.58 3.95 19.18
C THR A 60 -6.08 2.83 20.09
N ALA A 61 -5.10 2.05 19.63
CA ALA A 61 -4.50 0.97 20.37
C ALA A 61 -3.25 1.45 21.12
N THR A 62 -2.89 0.72 22.18
CA THR A 62 -1.63 0.88 22.91
C THR A 62 -0.79 -0.37 22.72
N PHE A 63 0.49 -0.18 22.41
CA PHE A 63 1.42 -1.28 22.16
C PHE A 63 2.46 -1.34 23.28
N ASP A 64 2.74 -2.55 23.73
CA ASP A 64 3.85 -2.84 24.63
C ASP A 64 4.74 -3.90 23.99
N LEU A 65 5.98 -3.48 23.73
CA LEU A 65 6.98 -4.28 23.04
C LEU A 65 7.81 -5.04 24.08
N ASP A 66 7.43 -6.28 24.31
CA ASP A 66 8.24 -7.21 25.07
C ASP A 66 9.12 -7.99 24.09
N PHE A 67 10.40 -7.60 23.97
CA PHE A 67 11.33 -8.25 23.04
C PHE A 67 11.65 -9.72 23.41
N VAL A 68 11.19 -10.19 24.57
CA VAL A 68 11.35 -11.58 25.04
C VAL A 68 10.06 -12.40 24.82
N ASP A 69 8.88 -11.84 25.12
CA ASP A 69 7.58 -12.54 25.03
C ASP A 69 6.71 -12.16 23.80
N GLY A 70 7.17 -11.23 22.97
CA GLY A 70 6.48 -10.73 21.79
C GLY A 70 5.59 -9.50 22.05
N VAL A 71 4.84 -9.10 21.03
CA VAL A 71 4.06 -7.85 21.04
C VAL A 71 2.76 -8.04 21.82
N LYS A 72 2.57 -7.22 22.85
CA LYS A 72 1.30 -7.13 23.60
C LYS A 72 0.50 -5.94 23.07
N LEU A 73 -0.71 -6.22 22.59
CA LEU A 73 -1.67 -5.18 22.21
C LEU A 73 -2.66 -5.02 23.37
N PHE A 74 -2.68 -3.84 23.98
CA PHE A 74 -3.71 -3.53 24.97
C PHE A 74 -4.98 -3.13 24.22
N ASN A 75 -5.95 -4.06 24.23
CA ASN A 75 -7.22 -3.91 23.54
C ASN A 75 -8.10 -2.85 24.24
N ASN A 76 -8.27 -1.70 23.60
CA ASN A 76 -9.07 -0.59 24.09
C ASN A 76 -10.57 -0.66 23.71
N LYS A 77 -11.06 -1.82 23.23
CA LYS A 77 -12.43 -2.01 22.70
C LYS A 77 -12.79 -1.03 21.57
N ALA A 78 -11.78 -0.52 20.87
CA ALA A 78 -11.97 0.37 19.74
C ALA A 78 -12.46 -0.41 18.51
N ASP A 79 -13.38 0.21 17.77
CA ASP A 79 -13.94 -0.27 16.51
C ASP A 79 -13.09 0.12 15.29
N ARG A 80 -12.14 1.04 15.47
CA ARG A 80 -11.25 1.54 14.42
C ARG A 80 -9.83 1.68 14.92
N TRP A 81 -8.85 1.46 14.03
CA TRP A 81 -7.43 1.59 14.34
C TRP A 81 -6.98 3.04 14.47
N LEU A 82 -7.46 3.93 13.60
CA LEU A 82 -7.03 5.32 13.55
C LEU A 82 -7.94 6.21 14.41
N THR A 83 -7.34 7.13 15.15
CA THR A 83 -8.07 8.25 15.76
C THR A 83 -8.44 9.28 14.68
N ASP A 84 -9.28 10.26 15.02
CA ASP A 84 -9.57 11.38 14.09
C ASP A 84 -8.29 12.16 13.73
N ARG A 85 -7.30 12.19 14.63
CA ARG A 85 -5.97 12.74 14.36
C ARG A 85 -5.20 11.86 13.38
N GLY A 86 -5.21 10.54 13.59
CA GLY A 86 -4.54 9.59 12.69
C GLY A 86 -5.10 9.61 11.28
N GLN A 87 -6.43 9.75 11.12
CA GLN A 87 -7.06 9.92 9.82
C GLN A 87 -6.58 11.18 9.10
N LYS A 88 -6.52 12.33 9.80
CA LYS A 88 -5.99 13.58 9.24
C LYS A 88 -4.52 13.45 8.87
N TYR A 89 -3.73 12.79 9.71
CA TYR A 89 -2.31 12.55 9.45
C TYR A 89 -2.09 11.67 8.21
N LEU A 90 -2.85 10.58 8.07
CA LEU A 90 -2.84 9.76 6.87
C LEU A 90 -3.21 10.54 5.61
N GLN A 91 -4.22 11.41 5.69
CA GLN A 91 -4.59 12.29 4.57
C GLN A 91 -3.48 13.28 4.22
N SER A 92 -2.75 13.83 5.20
CA SER A 92 -1.61 14.70 4.92
C SER A 92 -0.44 13.97 4.29
N LEU A 93 -0.16 12.72 4.70
CA LEU A 93 0.88 11.88 4.10
C LEU A 93 0.54 11.58 2.63
N LYS A 94 -0.69 11.14 2.35
CA LYS A 94 -1.19 10.91 0.98
C LYS A 94 -1.10 12.17 0.11
N LEU A 95 -1.37 13.34 0.68
CA LEU A 95 -1.26 14.62 -0.02
C LEU A 95 0.22 14.99 -0.29
N GLN A 96 1.11 14.78 0.66
CA GLN A 96 2.55 15.01 0.50
C GLN A 96 3.17 14.05 -0.53
N GLU A 97 2.75 12.79 -0.52
CA GLU A 97 3.13 11.81 -1.54
C GLU A 97 2.67 12.31 -2.92
N SER A 98 1.40 12.68 -3.05
CA SER A 98 0.84 13.26 -4.28
C SER A 98 1.59 14.50 -4.77
N GLN A 99 1.94 15.43 -3.87
CA GLN A 99 2.72 16.63 -4.20
C GLN A 99 4.15 16.32 -4.62
N SER A 100 4.79 15.32 -4.01
CA SER A 100 6.14 14.87 -4.39
C SER A 100 6.16 14.22 -5.78
N ILE A 101 5.09 13.51 -6.14
CA ILE A 101 4.90 12.93 -7.48
C ILE A 101 4.76 14.05 -8.53
N HIS A 102 4.04 15.13 -8.22
CA HIS A 102 3.90 16.28 -9.14
C HIS A 102 5.18 17.12 -9.28
N SER A 103 6.11 17.04 -8.32
CA SER A 103 7.35 17.85 -8.30
C SER A 103 8.52 17.17 -9.02
N ASN A 104 8.52 15.83 -9.14
CA ASN A 104 9.62 15.03 -9.70
C ASN A 104 9.44 14.69 -11.19
N LEU A 105 8.74 15.52 -11.95
CA LEU A 105 8.51 15.32 -13.39
C LEU A 105 9.62 15.91 -14.29
N ASP A 106 10.85 16.04 -13.78
CA ASP A 106 12.02 16.29 -14.64
C ASP A 106 12.57 14.93 -15.11
N PRO A 107 12.61 14.65 -16.43
CA PRO A 107 13.13 13.39 -16.95
C PRO A 107 14.66 13.41 -16.89
N GLY A 108 15.23 13.19 -15.71
CA GLY A 108 16.66 13.22 -15.50
C GLY A 108 17.09 12.32 -14.34
N ASN A 109 17.62 11.14 -14.68
CA ASN A 109 18.38 10.22 -13.83
C ASN A 109 17.66 9.70 -12.56
N ALA A 110 16.94 8.59 -12.70
CA ALA A 110 16.61 7.72 -11.58
C ALA A 110 17.36 6.39 -11.73
N GLY A 111 18.56 6.34 -11.16
CA GLY A 111 19.18 5.10 -10.72
C GLY A 111 18.63 4.76 -9.33
N ASP A 112 17.40 4.24 -9.28
CA ASP A 112 16.90 3.45 -8.16
C ASP A 112 15.61 2.74 -8.63
N THR A 113 15.65 1.42 -8.63
CA THR A 113 14.67 0.55 -9.31
C THR A 113 13.33 0.40 -8.58
N ASP A 114 13.12 1.09 -7.46
CA ASP A 114 11.98 0.84 -6.57
C ASP A 114 10.82 1.85 -6.69
N THR A 115 10.88 2.83 -7.61
CA THR A 115 9.90 3.95 -7.65
C THR A 115 9.27 4.24 -9.01
N ALA A 116 9.58 3.47 -10.07
CA ALA A 116 9.17 3.85 -11.43
C ALA A 116 7.65 3.73 -11.70
N TYR A 117 6.93 2.86 -10.98
CA TYR A 117 5.53 2.54 -11.29
C TYR A 117 4.51 3.00 -10.25
N ASP A 118 4.95 3.49 -9.09
CA ASP A 118 4.06 3.98 -8.04
C ASP A 118 3.24 5.20 -8.49
N GLY A 119 3.80 6.04 -9.36
CA GLY A 119 3.07 7.16 -9.96
C GLY A 119 1.86 6.70 -10.79
N TYR A 120 1.99 5.61 -11.54
CA TYR A 120 0.90 5.07 -12.36
C TYR A 120 -0.13 4.33 -11.51
N LEU A 121 0.30 3.59 -10.50
CA LEU A 121 -0.60 2.93 -9.53
C LEU A 121 -1.40 3.94 -8.72
N THR A 122 -0.81 5.08 -8.38
CA THR A 122 -1.50 6.19 -7.70
C THR A 122 -2.51 6.88 -8.61
N GLN A 123 -2.20 7.05 -9.90
CA GLN A 123 -3.21 7.54 -10.86
C GLN A 123 -4.36 6.53 -11.03
N LEU A 124 -4.07 5.23 -10.95
CA LEU A 124 -5.06 4.18 -10.99
C LEU A 124 -6.00 4.24 -9.78
N ILE A 125 -5.45 4.39 -8.57
CA ILE A 125 -6.26 4.52 -7.35
C ILE A 125 -7.10 5.81 -7.35
N ALA A 126 -6.58 6.89 -7.96
CA ALA A 126 -7.30 8.16 -8.09
C ALA A 126 -8.55 8.05 -9.01
N CYS A 127 -8.65 7.01 -9.85
CA CYS A 127 -9.87 6.72 -10.60
C CYS A 127 -11.04 6.26 -9.69
N LYS A 128 -10.81 6.05 -8.38
CA LYS A 128 -11.84 5.69 -7.40
C LYS A 128 -13.02 6.66 -7.40
N ASP A 129 -12.78 7.95 -7.61
CA ASP A 129 -13.83 8.98 -7.65
C ASP A 129 -14.69 8.91 -8.91
N LYS A 130 -14.23 8.20 -9.94
CA LYS A 130 -14.96 7.96 -11.20
C LYS A 130 -15.76 6.66 -11.18
N MET A 131 -15.57 5.81 -10.15
CA MET A 131 -16.26 4.54 -10.02
C MET A 131 -17.72 4.75 -9.59
N GLN A 132 -18.65 4.10 -10.29
CA GLN A 132 -20.09 4.27 -10.06
C GLN A 132 -20.60 3.58 -8.80
N THR A 133 -19.95 2.50 -8.34
CA THR A 133 -20.39 1.71 -7.18
C THR A 133 -19.30 1.60 -6.13
N GLU A 134 -19.69 1.48 -4.86
CA GLU A 134 -18.73 1.20 -3.77
C GLU A 134 -18.00 -0.14 -3.96
N ALA A 135 -18.67 -1.12 -4.59
CA ALA A 135 -18.04 -2.39 -4.96
C ALA A 135 -16.92 -2.21 -6.01
N ASP A 136 -17.09 -1.31 -6.98
CA ASP A 136 -16.06 -0.95 -7.96
C ASP A 136 -14.89 -0.24 -7.30
N LYS A 137 -15.15 0.62 -6.31
CA LYS A 137 -14.11 1.30 -5.54
C LYS A 137 -13.24 0.32 -4.76
N VAL A 138 -13.85 -0.69 -4.14
CA VAL A 138 -13.13 -1.76 -3.43
C VAL A 138 -12.36 -2.64 -4.42
N THR A 139 -13.00 -3.04 -5.53
CA THR A 139 -12.35 -3.83 -6.58
C THR A 139 -11.14 -3.11 -7.18
N LEU A 140 -11.21 -1.78 -7.36
CA LEU A 140 -10.10 -0.96 -7.83
C LEU A 140 -8.92 -0.96 -6.84
N GLN A 141 -9.21 -0.92 -5.54
CA GLN A 141 -8.18 -0.98 -4.51
C GLN A 141 -7.49 -2.35 -4.50
N GLU A 142 -8.25 -3.44 -4.53
CA GLU A 142 -7.73 -4.80 -4.64
C GLU A 142 -6.90 -4.99 -5.92
N PHE A 143 -7.39 -4.45 -7.04
CA PHE A 143 -6.70 -4.51 -8.32
C PHE A 143 -5.36 -3.78 -8.30
N THR A 144 -5.31 -2.58 -7.71
CA THR A 144 -4.08 -1.78 -7.63
C THR A 144 -3.02 -2.47 -6.75
N ILE A 145 -3.45 -3.13 -5.66
CA ILE A 145 -2.56 -3.91 -4.80
C ILE A 145 -1.97 -5.10 -5.56
N ASP A 146 -2.80 -5.84 -6.30
CA ASP A 146 -2.33 -6.98 -7.09
C ASP A 146 -1.40 -6.53 -8.23
N LEU A 147 -1.68 -5.40 -8.88
CA LEU A 147 -0.77 -4.83 -9.87
C LEU A 147 0.57 -4.42 -9.27
N ARG A 148 0.57 -3.80 -8.08
CA ARG A 148 1.80 -3.49 -7.35
C ARG A 148 2.61 -4.76 -7.12
N HIS A 149 1.97 -5.83 -6.62
CA HIS A 149 2.63 -7.12 -6.41
C HIS A 149 3.25 -7.66 -7.69
N LEU A 150 2.54 -7.66 -8.82
CA LEU A 150 3.07 -8.16 -10.08
C LEU A 150 4.23 -7.31 -10.66
N LEU A 151 4.26 -6.01 -10.33
CA LEU A 151 5.31 -5.09 -10.75
C LEU A 151 6.55 -5.15 -9.84
N THR A 152 6.40 -5.52 -8.57
CA THR A 152 7.52 -5.60 -7.62
C THR A 152 8.06 -7.01 -7.44
N ASP A 153 7.27 -8.05 -7.72
CA ASP A 153 7.72 -9.43 -7.62
C ASP A 153 8.76 -9.75 -8.70
N SER A 154 9.87 -10.34 -8.28
CA SER A 154 10.94 -10.84 -9.15
C SER A 154 10.64 -12.25 -9.67
N LYS A 155 9.51 -12.84 -9.31
CA LYS A 155 9.07 -14.12 -9.86
C LYS A 155 8.50 -13.96 -11.27
N LYS A 156 8.54 -15.04 -12.03
CA LYS A 156 7.94 -15.12 -13.35
C LYS A 156 6.43 -14.89 -13.24
N LEU A 157 5.92 -13.96 -14.04
CA LEU A 157 4.48 -13.68 -14.15
C LEU A 157 3.70 -14.94 -14.54
N GLU A 158 2.71 -15.30 -13.72
CA GLU A 158 1.81 -16.41 -14.01
C GLU A 158 0.70 -15.99 -14.98
N GLU A 159 0.39 -16.86 -15.93
CA GLU A 159 -0.72 -16.63 -16.87
C GLU A 159 -2.04 -16.59 -16.11
N GLY A 160 -2.83 -15.54 -16.35
CA GLY A 160 -4.14 -15.37 -15.71
C GLY A 160 -4.11 -14.76 -14.30
N ALA A 161 -2.97 -14.24 -13.82
CA ALA A 161 -2.85 -13.60 -12.51
C ALA A 161 -3.88 -12.48 -12.24
N LEU A 162 -4.37 -11.82 -13.30
CA LEU A 162 -5.35 -10.73 -13.22
C LEU A 162 -6.75 -11.12 -13.74
N ASN A 163 -7.00 -12.38 -14.10
CA ASN A 163 -8.27 -12.81 -14.72
C ASN A 163 -9.49 -12.50 -13.84
N LYS A 164 -9.34 -12.56 -12.52
CA LYS A 164 -10.42 -12.23 -11.57
C LYS A 164 -10.92 -10.78 -11.71
N PHE A 165 -10.11 -9.87 -12.25
CA PHE A 165 -10.47 -8.47 -12.46
C PHE A 165 -10.97 -8.18 -13.87
N GLN A 166 -10.96 -9.16 -14.79
CA GLN A 166 -11.37 -8.95 -16.18
C GLN A 166 -12.76 -8.29 -16.30
N PRO A 167 -13.83 -8.74 -15.59
CA PRO A 167 -15.15 -8.11 -15.70
C PRO A 167 -15.15 -6.65 -15.22
N PHE A 168 -14.33 -6.34 -14.21
CA PHE A 168 -14.18 -5.00 -13.67
C PHE A 168 -13.43 -4.07 -14.64
N ILE A 169 -12.32 -4.56 -15.20
CA ILE A 169 -11.49 -3.81 -16.15
C ILE A 169 -12.27 -3.53 -17.42
N GLU A 170 -12.96 -4.52 -17.99
CA GLU A 170 -13.76 -4.35 -19.21
C GLU A 170 -14.85 -3.29 -19.01
N ARG A 171 -15.55 -3.32 -17.86
CA ARG A 171 -16.59 -2.35 -17.52
C ARG A 171 -16.06 -0.93 -17.35
N ASN A 172 -14.87 -0.77 -16.76
CA ASN A 172 -14.30 0.52 -16.40
C ASN A 172 -13.13 0.95 -17.32
N TRP A 173 -12.94 0.28 -18.45
CA TRP A 173 -11.77 0.44 -19.32
C TRP A 173 -11.56 1.90 -19.77
N ARG A 174 -12.64 2.62 -20.06
CA ARG A 174 -12.56 4.01 -20.50
C ARG A 174 -11.84 4.90 -19.47
N ASP A 175 -12.14 4.71 -18.19
CA ASP A 175 -11.60 5.53 -17.10
C ASP A 175 -10.24 5.04 -16.62
N LEU A 176 -9.97 3.73 -16.76
CA LEU A 176 -8.74 3.10 -16.29
C LEU A 176 -7.65 3.01 -17.36
N SER A 177 -7.99 3.00 -18.66
CA SER A 177 -7.05 2.72 -19.76
C SER A 177 -5.81 3.61 -19.74
N THR A 178 -5.97 4.90 -19.47
CA THR A 178 -4.85 5.86 -19.47
C THR A 178 -3.82 5.54 -18.38
N PRO A 179 -4.18 5.45 -17.09
CA PRO A 179 -3.24 5.03 -16.06
C PRO A 179 -2.82 3.55 -16.14
N MET A 180 -3.65 2.66 -16.69
CA MET A 180 -3.32 1.23 -16.85
C MET A 180 -2.31 0.94 -17.95
N THR A 181 -2.33 1.68 -19.06
CA THR A 181 -1.50 1.40 -20.24
C THR A 181 -0.02 1.20 -19.91
N PRO A 182 0.68 2.13 -19.22
CA PRO A 182 2.09 1.95 -18.91
C PRO A 182 2.37 0.72 -18.02
N ILE A 183 1.47 0.41 -17.10
CA ILE A 183 1.56 -0.78 -16.23
C ILE A 183 1.45 -2.06 -17.06
N LEU A 184 0.44 -2.14 -17.94
CA LEU A 184 0.23 -3.31 -18.80
C LEU A 184 1.39 -3.51 -19.78
N VAL A 185 1.96 -2.42 -20.31
CA VAL A 185 3.15 -2.49 -21.19
C VAL A 185 4.33 -3.08 -20.44
N GLU A 186 4.57 -2.69 -19.19
CA GLU A 186 5.65 -3.25 -18.39
C GLU A 186 5.43 -4.74 -18.06
N LEU A 187 4.22 -5.09 -17.60
CA LEU A 187 3.89 -6.50 -17.33
C LEU A 187 4.02 -7.35 -18.59
N SER A 188 3.58 -6.84 -19.75
CA SER A 188 3.75 -7.50 -21.04
C SER A 188 5.23 -7.62 -21.41
N ARG A 189 6.04 -6.59 -21.17
CA ARG A 189 7.48 -6.63 -21.40
C ARG A 189 8.15 -7.73 -20.58
N ARG A 190 7.84 -7.84 -19.29
CA ARG A 190 8.37 -8.90 -18.41
C ARG A 190 7.89 -10.30 -18.78
N PHE A 191 6.66 -10.40 -19.29
CA PHE A 191 6.10 -11.66 -19.76
C PHE A 191 6.75 -12.12 -21.07
N LEU A 192 6.94 -11.21 -22.03
CA LEU A 192 7.48 -11.49 -23.36
C LEU A 192 9.01 -11.60 -23.37
N PHE A 193 9.70 -10.83 -22.53
CA PHE A 193 11.15 -10.78 -22.46
C PHE A 193 11.60 -11.21 -21.06
N ALA A 194 12.29 -12.35 -20.99
CA ALA A 194 12.88 -12.82 -19.75
C ALA A 194 13.92 -11.79 -19.26
N MET A 195 13.64 -11.15 -18.12
CA MET A 195 14.68 -10.43 -17.39
C MET A 195 15.66 -11.48 -16.87
N ALA A 196 16.94 -11.33 -17.16
CA ALA A 196 17.96 -12.21 -16.60
C ALA A 196 17.94 -12.01 -15.08
N TYR A 197 17.34 -12.95 -14.37
CA TYR A 197 17.41 -13.00 -12.92
C TYR A 197 18.80 -13.54 -12.57
N ASP A 198 19.65 -12.69 -12.01
CA ASP A 198 20.94 -13.14 -11.47
C ASP A 198 20.66 -14.24 -10.44
N ALA A 199 21.27 -15.40 -10.68
CA ALA A 199 21.14 -16.62 -9.90
C ALA A 199 21.93 -16.57 -8.59
#